data_AF-A0A956B0Q6-F1
#
_entry.id   AF-A0A956B0Q6-F1
#
_cell.length_a   1.000
_cell.length_b   1.000
_cell.length_c   1.000
_cell.angle_alpha   90.00
_cell.angle_beta   90.00
_cell.angle_gamma   90.00
#
_symmetry.space_group_name_H-M   'P 1'
#
loop_
_entity.id
_entity.type
_entity.pdbx_description
1 polymer ?
#
loop_
_entity_poly.entity_id
_entity_poly.type
_entity_poly.pdbx_seq_one_letter_code
_entity_poly.pdbx_strand_id
1 'polypeptide(L)'
;MPDLTPHRTIRQGATHRWWARTPGPVTATPELVFHLPTGDHAPGLTQALPPVTITAQPTRDTLTASGTLSAPAGLQHAYGLAWLVVPGSGAVSVKVAEVDGTTIRLAERLPFNLDFTEGNGTLSGALWYCDLTAANVTAAATRTEALGDRPVPWTMTYTVQAGADLPTEPGREAGTVNVARQPFDTGLTHDGLVTAYPELVGNTPPGFSSLAPYIERALRRLAKRVRQALQAKTLPGGAHPDDIDGGPLYDAHAALAASFAVGRDEPERAAALLAEFEAEFELGMDSVWLDADRDGVVDAGESPVQVVGPFGSEIGGDFTVTPASTRAFTFGVGDDL
;
A
#
# COMPACT_ATOMS: atom_id res chain seq x y z
N MET A 1 5.92 -8.39 -1.83
CA MET A 1 6.30 -8.03 -0.44
C MET A 1 5.74 -6.63 -0.21
N PRO A 2 4.85 -6.39 0.76
CA PRO A 2 4.31 -5.05 0.96
C PRO A 2 5.43 -4.10 1.38
N ASP A 3 5.58 -3.01 0.63
CA ASP A 3 6.61 -1.98 0.75
C ASP A 3 6.57 -1.34 2.15
N LEU A 4 7.72 -1.29 2.83
CA LEU A 4 7.91 -0.66 4.14
C LEU A 4 8.39 0.78 3.96
N THR A 5 7.78 1.53 3.04
CA THR A 5 8.13 2.94 2.82
C THR A 5 7.51 3.88 3.87
N PRO A 6 8.21 4.98 4.23
CA PRO A 6 7.86 5.90 5.31
C PRO A 6 6.69 6.88 5.02
N HIS A 7 6.01 6.73 3.88
CA HIS A 7 4.79 7.49 3.57
C HIS A 7 3.69 6.50 3.23
N ARG A 8 2.91 6.13 4.25
CA ARG A 8 1.72 5.27 4.11
C ARG A 8 0.49 6.16 4.17
N THR A 9 -0.34 6.11 3.13
CA THR A 9 -1.70 6.67 3.19
C THR A 9 -2.65 5.52 3.52
N ILE A 10 -3.43 5.65 4.59
CA ILE A 10 -4.44 4.66 4.99
C ILE A 10 -5.85 5.24 4.82
N ARG A 11 -6.78 4.39 4.40
CA ARG A 11 -8.18 4.75 4.17
C ARG A 11 -8.97 4.86 5.47
N GLN A 12 -9.66 5.97 5.69
CA GLN A 12 -10.61 6.15 6.78
C GLN A 12 -11.75 5.12 6.73
N GLY A 13 -12.24 4.69 7.89
CA GLY A 13 -13.38 3.76 7.99
C GLY A 13 -13.06 2.30 7.62
N ALA A 14 -11.82 1.99 7.25
CA ALA A 14 -11.37 0.63 6.97
C ALA A 14 -10.39 0.12 8.04
N THR A 15 -10.40 -1.19 8.29
CA THR A 15 -9.38 -1.84 9.11
C THR A 15 -8.12 -2.06 8.28
N HIS A 16 -6.97 -1.62 8.79
CA HIS A 16 -5.69 -1.74 8.11
C HIS A 16 -4.71 -2.57 8.93
N ARG A 17 -3.98 -3.48 8.27
CA ARG A 17 -2.87 -4.17 8.91
C ARG A 17 -1.60 -3.35 8.78
N TRP A 18 -1.11 -2.88 9.92
CA TRP A 18 0.19 -2.23 10.00
C TRP A 18 1.29 -3.28 10.08
N TRP A 19 2.36 -3.09 9.32
CA TRP A 19 3.55 -3.95 9.34
C TRP A 19 4.78 -3.13 9.71
N ALA A 20 5.59 -3.63 10.63
CA ALA A 20 6.84 -3.04 11.07
C ALA A 20 7.96 -4.10 11.10
N ARG A 21 9.22 -3.67 11.02
CA ARG A 21 10.37 -4.57 11.13
C ARG A 21 11.39 -4.07 12.14
N THR A 22 12.00 -5.00 12.86
CA THR A 22 13.11 -4.69 13.76
C THR A 22 14.46 -4.92 13.06
N PRO A 23 15.47 -4.06 13.31
CA PRO A 23 16.78 -4.17 12.67
C PRO A 23 17.63 -5.32 13.20
N GLY A 24 17.22 -5.94 14.31
CA GLY A 24 17.91 -7.04 14.97
C GLY A 24 16.97 -7.86 15.86
N PRO A 25 17.48 -8.90 16.54
CA PRO A 25 16.73 -9.62 17.56
C PRO A 25 16.37 -8.67 18.70
N VAL A 26 15.13 -8.72 19.16
CA VAL A 26 14.62 -7.88 20.24
C VAL A 26 14.36 -8.70 21.50
N THR A 27 14.58 -8.10 22.67
CA THR A 27 14.39 -8.77 23.97
C THR A 27 12.95 -8.73 24.48
N ALA A 28 12.13 -7.82 23.94
CA ALA A 28 10.73 -7.63 24.30
C ALA A 28 9.91 -7.23 23.06
N THR A 29 8.59 -7.31 23.19
CA THR A 29 7.66 -6.80 22.18
C THR A 29 7.90 -5.31 21.96
N PRO A 30 8.16 -4.85 20.72
CA PRO A 30 8.27 -3.44 20.41
C PRO A 30 6.98 -2.69 20.77
N GLU A 31 7.12 -1.44 21.20
CA GLU A 31 6.01 -0.56 21.48
C GLU A 31 5.81 0.40 20.30
N LEU A 32 4.59 0.46 19.78
CA LEU A 32 4.21 1.35 18.69
C LEU A 32 3.19 2.36 19.21
N VAL A 33 3.45 3.64 18.98
CA VAL A 33 2.57 4.75 19.39
C VAL A 33 2.28 5.63 18.20
N PHE A 34 1.00 5.89 17.94
CA PHE A 34 0.51 6.90 17.02
C PHE A 34 0.10 8.14 17.83
N HIS A 35 0.69 9.28 17.49
CA HIS A 35 0.46 10.52 18.22
C HIS A 35 -0.73 11.27 17.60
N LEU A 36 -1.92 11.04 18.16
CA LEU A 36 -3.14 11.70 17.70
C LEU A 36 -3.41 12.98 18.50
N PRO A 37 -4.04 13.99 17.90
CA PRO A 37 -4.41 15.22 18.59
C PRO A 37 -5.33 15.01 19.80
N THR A 38 -6.14 13.95 19.76
CA THR A 38 -7.09 13.57 20.80
C THR A 38 -6.49 12.65 21.88
N GLY A 39 -5.21 12.29 21.76
CA GLY A 39 -4.49 11.40 22.67
C GLY A 39 -3.75 10.28 21.94
N ASP A 40 -2.65 9.80 22.51
CA ASP A 40 -1.83 8.76 21.92
C ASP A 40 -2.60 7.43 21.79
N HIS A 41 -2.40 6.76 20.65
CA HIS A 41 -2.92 5.42 20.40
C HIS A 41 -1.78 4.40 20.31
N ALA A 42 -1.75 3.44 21.21
CA ALA A 42 -0.69 2.44 21.30
C ALA A 42 -1.24 1.01 21.05
N PRO A 43 -1.32 0.54 19.80
CA PRO A 43 -1.77 -0.81 19.49
C PRO A 43 -0.69 -1.84 19.84
N GLY A 44 -1.10 -2.99 20.38
CA GLY A 44 -0.20 -4.10 20.66
C GLY A 44 0.32 -4.75 19.37
N LEU A 45 1.63 -4.90 19.26
CA LEU A 45 2.27 -5.59 18.14
C LEU A 45 2.32 -7.11 18.38
N THR A 46 1.97 -7.86 17.33
CA THR A 46 2.08 -9.32 17.27
C THR A 46 3.20 -9.71 16.31
N GLN A 47 4.05 -10.64 16.71
CA GLN A 47 5.12 -11.13 15.86
C GLN A 47 4.57 -12.09 14.79
N ALA A 48 4.94 -11.89 13.53
CA ALA A 48 4.46 -12.72 12.42
C ALA A 48 4.97 -14.17 12.51
N LEU A 49 6.22 -14.34 12.93
CA LEU A 49 6.80 -15.64 13.29
C LEU A 49 7.27 -15.54 14.74
N PRO A 50 6.50 -16.08 15.71
CA PRO A 50 6.88 -16.04 17.12
C PRO A 50 8.21 -16.79 17.35
N PRO A 51 8.91 -16.55 18.48
CA PRO A 51 10.19 -17.18 18.74
C PRO A 51 10.02 -18.69 18.86
N VAL A 52 10.85 -19.43 18.12
CA VAL A 52 10.77 -20.89 18.02
C VAL A 52 12.13 -21.47 18.34
N THR A 53 12.14 -22.52 19.16
CA THR A 53 13.34 -23.24 19.50
C THR A 53 13.78 -24.16 18.35
N ILE A 54 15.03 -24.04 17.94
CA ILE A 54 15.67 -24.86 16.91
C ILE A 54 16.50 -25.95 17.60
N THR A 55 16.30 -27.19 17.16
CA THR A 55 16.92 -28.40 17.75
C THR A 55 18.05 -28.95 16.90
N ALA A 56 18.02 -28.73 15.58
CA ALA A 56 19.04 -29.25 14.67
C ALA A 56 19.15 -28.43 13.38
N GLN A 57 20.31 -28.56 12.73
CA GLN A 57 20.57 -28.12 11.36
C GLN A 57 21.04 -29.34 10.54
N PRO A 58 20.10 -30.10 9.93
CA PRO A 58 20.45 -31.24 9.09
C PRO A 58 21.30 -30.84 7.88
N THR A 59 21.01 -29.69 7.28
CA THR A 59 21.73 -29.11 6.15
C THR A 59 21.85 -27.59 6.32
N ARG A 60 22.73 -26.94 5.56
CA ARG A 60 22.93 -25.47 5.66
C ARG A 60 21.73 -24.62 5.20
N ASP A 61 20.75 -25.22 4.55
CA ASP A 61 19.51 -24.61 4.10
C ASP A 61 18.28 -25.09 4.91
N THR A 62 18.44 -26.04 5.82
CA THR A 62 17.32 -26.63 6.56
C THR A 62 17.56 -26.60 8.06
N LEU A 63 16.57 -26.10 8.81
CA LEU A 63 16.53 -26.10 10.26
C LEU A 63 15.37 -26.96 10.75
N THR A 64 15.52 -27.58 11.92
CA THR A 64 14.48 -28.37 12.60
C THR A 64 14.05 -27.66 13.87
N ALA A 65 12.76 -27.41 14.02
CA ALA A 65 12.15 -26.82 15.22
C ALA A 65 11.72 -27.89 16.25
N SER A 66 11.66 -27.52 17.52
CA SER A 66 11.23 -28.40 18.63
C SER A 66 9.74 -28.71 18.65
N GLY A 67 8.93 -28.01 17.86
CA GLY A 67 7.48 -28.15 17.81
C GLY A 67 6.92 -27.82 16.43
N THR A 68 5.68 -28.27 16.17
CA THR A 68 4.99 -27.91 14.93
C THR A 68 4.76 -26.40 14.91
N LEU A 69 5.29 -25.77 13.88
CA LEU A 69 5.08 -24.35 13.65
C LEU A 69 3.65 -24.17 13.15
N SER A 70 2.80 -23.60 14.00
CA SER A 70 1.59 -22.95 13.51
C SER A 70 2.02 -21.66 12.81
N ALA A 71 2.58 -21.79 11.61
CA ALA A 71 2.64 -20.63 10.73
C ALA A 71 1.22 -20.08 10.64
N PRO A 72 0.99 -18.77 10.90
CA PRO A 72 -0.31 -18.17 10.70
C PRO A 72 -0.81 -18.58 9.31
N ALA A 73 -1.92 -19.32 9.27
CA ALA A 73 -2.58 -19.69 8.03
C ALA A 73 -2.91 -18.38 7.28
N GLY A 74 -2.02 -17.94 6.38
CA GLY A 74 -2.09 -16.60 5.80
C GLY A 74 -0.76 -15.96 5.41
N LEU A 75 0.39 -16.40 5.92
CA LEU A 75 1.70 -15.93 5.42
C LEU A 75 2.07 -16.68 4.13
N GLN A 76 1.38 -16.34 3.04
CA GLN A 76 1.67 -16.83 1.68
C GLN A 76 3.06 -16.34 1.22
N HIS A 77 4.13 -17.06 1.61
CA HIS A 77 5.53 -16.77 1.26
C HIS A 77 6.10 -15.46 1.84
N ALA A 78 5.50 -14.95 2.91
CA ALA A 78 5.88 -13.66 3.52
C ALA A 78 6.68 -13.80 4.84
N TYR A 79 7.26 -14.98 5.14
CA TYR A 79 8.07 -15.19 6.34
C TYR A 79 9.28 -14.24 6.42
N GLY A 80 9.86 -13.91 5.25
CA GLY A 80 10.78 -12.79 5.12
C GLY A 80 12.06 -12.95 5.95
N LEU A 81 12.49 -11.85 6.57
CA LEU A 81 13.72 -11.78 7.37
C LEU A 81 13.45 -12.31 8.78
N ALA A 82 14.37 -13.10 9.31
CA ALA A 82 14.35 -13.62 10.67
C ALA A 82 15.77 -13.61 11.28
N TRP A 83 15.82 -13.73 12.60
CA TRP A 83 17.04 -13.74 13.40
C TRP A 83 17.19 -15.10 14.06
N LEU A 84 18.27 -15.80 13.72
CA LEU A 84 18.65 -17.06 14.35
C LEU A 84 19.71 -16.76 15.42
N VAL A 85 19.35 -16.95 16.68
CA VAL A 85 20.23 -16.72 17.83
C VAL A 85 20.67 -18.08 18.36
N VAL A 86 21.97 -18.33 18.37
CA VAL A 86 22.57 -19.55 18.95
C VAL A 86 23.64 -19.14 19.97
N PRO A 87 23.57 -19.62 21.22
CA PRO A 87 24.59 -19.40 22.23
C PRO A 87 25.98 -19.78 21.70
N GLY A 88 26.97 -18.89 21.87
CA GLY A 88 28.35 -19.07 21.40
C GLY A 88 28.60 -18.68 19.94
N SER A 89 27.60 -18.72 19.06
CA SER A 89 27.72 -18.31 17.65
C SER A 89 27.13 -16.92 17.36
N GLY A 90 26.30 -16.39 18.27
CA GLY A 90 25.68 -15.07 18.14
C GLY A 90 24.39 -15.09 17.32
N ALA A 91 23.97 -13.90 16.87
CA ALA A 91 22.77 -13.72 16.05
C ALA A 91 23.14 -13.68 14.56
N VAL A 92 22.49 -14.55 13.77
CA VAL A 92 22.64 -14.63 12.32
C VAL A 92 21.35 -14.18 11.65
N SER A 93 21.48 -13.29 10.67
CA SER A 93 20.35 -12.90 9.81
C SER A 93 20.05 -14.02 8.83
N VAL A 94 18.80 -14.48 8.79
CA VAL A 94 18.36 -15.54 7.88
C VAL A 94 17.08 -15.14 7.18
N LYS A 95 16.89 -15.64 5.97
CA LYS A 95 15.65 -15.44 5.21
C LYS A 95 14.89 -16.75 5.14
N VAL A 96 13.69 -16.78 5.70
CA VAL A 96 12.83 -17.98 5.71
C VAL A 96 12.06 -18.03 4.40
N ALA A 97 12.22 -19.13 3.67
CA ALA A 97 11.51 -19.39 2.41
C ALA A 97 10.20 -20.13 2.68
N GLU A 98 10.27 -21.20 3.47
CA GLU A 98 9.18 -22.15 3.66
C GLU A 98 9.21 -22.69 5.09
N VAL A 99 8.02 -22.94 5.63
CA VAL A 99 7.80 -23.62 6.90
C VAL A 99 6.83 -24.76 6.65
N ASP A 100 7.28 -25.98 6.89
CA ASP A 100 6.49 -27.21 6.72
C ASP A 100 6.60 -28.05 8.01
N GLY A 101 5.54 -27.99 8.83
CA GLY A 101 5.50 -28.68 10.12
C GLY A 101 6.60 -28.22 11.07
N THR A 102 7.62 -29.05 11.27
CA THR A 102 8.81 -28.76 12.09
C THR A 102 10.03 -28.35 11.25
N THR A 103 9.93 -28.43 9.93
CA THR A 103 11.02 -28.14 8.99
C THR A 103 10.94 -26.69 8.53
N ILE A 104 12.05 -25.97 8.66
CA ILE A 104 12.18 -24.60 8.16
C ILE A 104 13.23 -24.60 7.06
N ARG A 105 12.86 -24.13 5.87
CA ARG A 105 13.78 -23.97 4.75
C ARG A 105 14.18 -22.51 4.60
N LEU A 106 15.47 -22.29 4.51
CA LEU A 106 16.06 -20.98 4.30
C LEU A 106 16.17 -20.69 2.80
N ALA A 107 15.95 -19.44 2.42
CA ALA A 107 16.17 -18.98 1.05
C ALA A 107 17.66 -18.95 0.69
N GLU A 108 18.52 -18.80 1.69
CA GLU A 108 19.97 -18.72 1.54
C GLU A 108 20.64 -19.69 2.51
N ARG A 109 21.70 -20.35 2.04
CA ARG A 109 22.48 -21.29 2.87
C ARG A 109 23.25 -20.53 3.94
N LEU A 110 23.27 -21.09 5.14
CA LEU A 110 24.08 -20.56 6.24
C LEU A 110 25.58 -20.57 5.90
N PRO A 111 26.32 -19.53 6.31
CA PRO A 111 27.75 -19.41 6.00
C PRO A 111 28.60 -20.47 6.70
N PHE A 112 28.17 -20.95 7.86
CA PHE A 112 28.82 -21.99 8.66
C PHE A 112 27.80 -22.94 9.29
N ASN A 113 28.27 -24.06 9.82
CA ASN A 113 27.43 -24.97 10.59
C ASN A 113 27.31 -24.43 12.02
N LEU A 114 26.09 -24.38 12.53
CA LEU A 114 25.81 -23.98 13.90
C LEU A 114 25.62 -25.25 14.75
N ASP A 115 26.21 -25.24 15.94
CA ASP A 115 26.08 -26.33 16.90
C ASP A 115 24.82 -26.11 17.75
N PHE A 116 23.82 -26.95 17.49
CA PHE A 116 22.60 -26.98 18.29
C PHE A 116 22.72 -28.07 19.37
N THR A 117 22.66 -27.65 20.62
CA THR A 117 22.40 -28.51 21.76
C THR A 117 20.93 -28.34 22.13
N GLU A 118 20.25 -29.38 22.62
CA GLU A 118 18.81 -29.34 22.91
C GLU A 118 18.36 -28.03 23.56
N GLY A 119 17.55 -27.25 22.83
CA GLY A 119 16.94 -26.02 23.34
C GLY A 119 17.77 -24.74 23.22
N ASN A 120 18.98 -24.77 22.64
CA ASN A 120 19.86 -23.60 22.64
C ASN A 120 19.56 -22.58 21.53
N GLY A 121 19.09 -23.01 20.36
CA GLY A 121 18.84 -22.13 19.23
C GLY A 121 17.45 -21.52 19.28
N THR A 122 17.32 -20.21 19.04
CA THR A 122 16.03 -19.55 18.87
C THR A 122 15.97 -18.85 17.52
N LEU A 123 14.94 -19.14 16.72
CA LEU A 123 14.61 -18.42 15.51
C LEU A 123 13.44 -17.49 15.79
N SER A 124 13.56 -16.21 15.42
CA SER A 124 12.56 -15.18 15.70
C SER A 124 12.35 -14.32 14.45
N GLY A 125 11.11 -14.10 14.01
CA GLY A 125 10.82 -13.31 12.82
C GLY A 125 11.10 -11.82 13.02
N ALA A 126 11.67 -11.12 12.03
CA ALA A 126 11.87 -9.68 12.13
C ALA A 126 10.58 -8.86 11.93
N LEU A 127 9.51 -9.51 11.43
CA LEU A 127 8.27 -8.86 11.03
C LEU A 127 7.24 -8.86 12.17
N TRP A 128 6.72 -7.68 12.46
CA TRP A 128 5.67 -7.42 13.44
C TRP A 128 4.45 -6.81 12.74
N TYR A 129 3.27 -7.09 13.27
CA TYR A 129 2.04 -6.51 12.76
C TYR A 129 1.04 -6.17 13.86
N CYS A 130 0.16 -5.22 13.58
CA CYS A 130 -1.04 -4.97 14.38
C CYS A 130 -2.19 -4.57 13.45
N ASP A 131 -3.42 -4.84 13.90
CA ASP A 131 -4.61 -4.41 13.18
C ASP A 131 -5.08 -3.06 13.73
N LEU A 132 -5.10 -2.05 12.87
CA LEU A 132 -5.67 -0.73 13.13
C LEU A 132 -7.14 -0.79 12.76
N THR A 133 -8.02 -0.74 13.76
CA THR A 133 -9.47 -0.85 13.52
C THR A 133 -10.01 0.40 12.81
N ALA A 134 -11.12 0.23 12.07
CA ALA A 134 -11.82 1.33 11.42
C ALA A 134 -12.12 2.51 12.38
N ALA A 135 -12.46 2.21 13.64
CA ALA A 135 -12.72 3.23 14.66
C ALA A 135 -11.46 4.05 15.00
N ASN A 136 -10.31 3.40 15.18
CA ASN A 136 -9.05 4.07 15.50
C ASN A 136 -8.56 4.93 14.33
N VAL A 137 -8.69 4.41 13.10
CA VAL A 137 -8.34 5.16 11.88
C VAL A 137 -9.27 6.34 11.69
N THR A 138 -10.56 6.20 12.00
CA THR A 138 -11.55 7.29 11.91
C THR A 138 -11.31 8.36 12.96
N ALA A 139 -10.95 7.99 14.18
CA ALA A 139 -10.57 8.94 15.23
C ALA A 139 -9.30 9.73 14.83
N ALA A 140 -8.35 9.07 14.17
CA ALA A 140 -7.15 9.69 13.61
C ALA A 140 -7.44 10.58 12.38
N ALA A 141 -8.51 10.30 11.65
CA ALA A 141 -8.91 10.98 10.42
C ALA A 141 -9.56 12.36 10.66
N THR A 142 -9.26 13.02 11.78
CA THR A 142 -9.71 14.39 12.02
C THR A 142 -8.90 15.36 11.16
N ARG A 143 -9.19 15.35 9.85
CA ARG A 143 -9.15 16.52 8.97
C ARG A 143 -10.26 17.48 9.38
N THR A 144 -10.39 17.74 10.68
CA THR A 144 -11.16 18.87 11.20
C THR A 144 -10.36 20.10 10.79
N GLU A 145 -11.04 21.16 10.38
CA GLU A 145 -10.45 22.44 9.94
C GLU A 145 -9.33 22.98 10.86
N ALA A 146 -9.30 22.54 12.13
CA ALA A 146 -8.26 22.85 13.12
C ALA A 146 -6.87 22.20 12.88
N LEU A 147 -6.75 21.11 12.12
CA LEU A 147 -5.52 20.30 12.04
C LEU A 147 -4.85 20.22 10.67
N GLY A 148 -5.45 20.84 9.65
CA GLY A 148 -4.93 21.06 8.29
C GLY A 148 -3.86 20.08 7.80
N ASP A 149 -4.24 19.03 7.05
CA ASP A 149 -3.33 18.18 6.25
C ASP A 149 -2.04 17.68 6.93
N ARG A 150 -2.03 17.56 8.26
CA ARG A 150 -0.85 17.07 8.98
C ARG A 150 -0.86 15.54 9.02
N PRO A 151 0.17 14.86 8.49
CA PRO A 151 0.27 13.42 8.63
C PRO A 151 0.51 13.08 10.11
N VAL A 152 -0.10 11.99 10.57
CA VAL A 152 -0.01 11.51 11.95
C VAL A 152 1.40 10.98 12.20
N PRO A 153 2.16 11.52 13.18
CA PRO A 153 3.44 10.97 13.54
C PRO A 153 3.27 9.67 14.30
N TRP A 154 4.16 8.72 14.06
CA TRP A 154 4.26 7.49 14.82
C TRP A 154 5.68 7.29 15.31
N THR A 155 5.80 6.66 16.47
CA THR A 155 7.07 6.25 17.06
C THR A 155 7.00 4.75 17.36
N MET A 156 8.04 4.00 16.99
CA MET A 156 8.26 2.65 17.44
C MET A 156 9.52 2.59 18.31
N THR A 157 9.40 2.11 19.53
CA THR A 157 10.51 1.87 20.46
C THR A 157 10.74 0.37 20.60
N TYR A 158 12.01 -0.02 20.61
CA TYR A 158 12.41 -1.42 20.76
C TYR A 158 13.75 -1.49 21.47
N THR A 159 14.10 -2.67 21.96
CA THR A 159 15.38 -2.93 22.60
C THR A 159 16.09 -4.04 21.84
N VAL A 160 17.19 -3.69 21.18
CA VAL A 160 17.98 -4.64 20.39
C VAL A 160 18.90 -5.41 21.31
N GLN A 161 18.93 -6.72 21.10
CA GLN A 161 19.88 -7.62 21.75
C GLN A 161 21.18 -7.67 20.94
N ALA A 162 22.22 -6.98 21.42
CA ALA A 162 23.56 -7.05 20.83
C ALA A 162 24.29 -8.37 21.15
N GLY A 163 23.93 -9.00 22.28
CA GLY A 163 24.49 -10.27 22.77
C GLY A 163 23.99 -10.55 24.19
N ALA A 164 24.24 -11.74 24.74
CA ALA A 164 23.88 -12.05 26.12
C ALA A 164 24.72 -11.27 27.14
N ASP A 165 25.98 -10.96 26.79
CA ASP A 165 26.96 -10.31 27.67
C ASP A 165 27.17 -8.82 27.36
N LEU A 166 26.48 -8.29 26.35
CA LEU A 166 26.56 -6.89 25.96
C LEU A 166 25.31 -6.14 26.44
N PRO A 167 25.46 -4.86 26.83
CA PRO A 167 24.31 -4.06 27.21
C PRO A 167 23.33 -3.98 26.04
N THR A 168 22.05 -4.11 26.35
CA THR A 168 20.98 -3.94 25.37
C THR A 168 20.90 -2.49 24.93
N GLU A 169 20.70 -2.26 23.62
CA GLU A 169 20.64 -0.91 23.08
C GLU A 169 19.17 -0.52 22.81
N PRO A 170 18.68 0.60 23.37
CA PRO A 170 17.37 1.12 23.01
C PRO A 170 17.41 1.69 21.59
N GLY A 171 16.51 1.20 20.74
CA GLY A 171 16.29 1.68 19.39
C GLY A 171 14.97 2.45 19.30
N ARG A 172 14.94 3.44 18.41
CA ARG A 172 13.74 4.20 18.09
C ARG A 172 13.65 4.41 16.59
N GLU A 173 12.50 4.07 16.04
CA GLU A 173 12.10 4.44 14.69
C GLU A 173 10.93 5.41 14.77
N ALA A 174 10.88 6.36 13.85
CA ALA A 174 9.77 7.30 13.77
C ALA A 174 9.45 7.59 12.31
N GLY A 175 8.20 7.90 12.05
CA GLY A 175 7.74 8.25 10.72
C GLY A 175 6.40 8.97 10.78
N THR A 176 5.79 9.12 9.61
CA THR A 176 4.47 9.73 9.49
C THR A 176 3.54 8.84 8.67
N VAL A 177 2.25 8.86 8.99
CA VAL A 177 1.19 8.16 8.26
C VAL A 177 0.13 9.18 7.88
N ASN A 178 -0.27 9.20 6.62
CA ASN A 178 -1.38 10.02 6.17
C ASN A 178 -2.69 9.22 6.30
N VAL A 179 -3.76 9.87 6.76
CA VAL A 179 -5.08 9.25 6.84
C VAL A 179 -5.99 10.01 5.90
N ALA A 180 -6.43 9.34 4.83
CA ALA A 180 -7.26 9.92 3.79
C ALA A 180 -8.64 9.25 3.77
N ARG A 181 -9.70 10.01 3.42
CA ARG A 181 -11.04 9.43 3.19
C ARG A 181 -11.00 8.40 2.06
N GLN A 182 -10.33 8.76 0.98
CA GLN A 182 -10.06 7.92 -0.18
C GLN A 182 -8.61 8.13 -0.61
N PRO A 183 -7.70 7.16 -0.36
CA PRO A 183 -6.36 7.23 -0.91
C PRO A 183 -6.42 7.31 -2.44
N PHE A 184 -5.60 8.17 -3.03
CA PHE A 184 -5.51 8.29 -4.48
C PHE A 184 -5.16 6.94 -5.12
N ASP A 185 -6.10 6.42 -5.89
CA ASP A 185 -5.95 5.21 -6.67
C ASP A 185 -6.71 5.39 -7.99
N THR A 186 -6.17 4.77 -9.03
CA THR A 186 -6.75 4.73 -10.38
C THR A 186 -7.43 3.39 -10.67
N GLY A 187 -7.18 2.36 -9.85
CA GLY A 187 -7.69 1.00 -10.07
C GLY A 187 -6.91 0.18 -11.11
N LEU A 188 -5.75 0.65 -11.57
CA LEU A 188 -4.90 -0.10 -12.52
C LEU A 188 -4.37 -1.40 -11.89
N THR A 189 -4.75 -2.53 -12.46
CA THR A 189 -4.26 -3.86 -12.08
C THR A 189 -3.25 -4.39 -13.09
N HIS A 190 -2.57 -5.49 -12.76
CA HIS A 190 -1.68 -6.18 -13.69
C HIS A 190 -2.41 -6.56 -14.99
N ASP A 191 -3.60 -7.17 -14.87
CA ASP A 191 -4.39 -7.60 -16.02
C ASP A 191 -4.87 -6.41 -16.85
N GLY A 192 -5.23 -5.30 -16.19
CA GLY A 192 -5.58 -4.05 -16.86
C GLY A 192 -4.41 -3.48 -17.67
N LEU A 193 -3.22 -3.43 -17.07
CA LEU A 193 -2.01 -2.97 -17.75
C LEU A 193 -1.64 -3.86 -18.96
N VAL A 194 -1.73 -5.17 -18.80
CA VAL A 194 -1.46 -6.13 -19.88
C VAL A 194 -2.52 -6.06 -20.97
N THR A 195 -3.77 -5.73 -20.63
CA THR A 195 -4.83 -5.55 -21.63
C THR A 195 -4.60 -4.28 -22.45
N ALA A 196 -4.17 -3.19 -21.80
CA ALA A 196 -3.85 -1.92 -22.47
C ALA A 196 -2.58 -2.01 -23.33
N TYR A 197 -1.54 -2.71 -22.83
CA TYR A 197 -0.27 -2.93 -23.51
C TYR A 197 0.09 -4.43 -23.55
N PRO A 198 -0.48 -5.20 -24.49
CA PRO A 198 -0.27 -6.64 -24.60
C PRO A 198 1.20 -7.06 -24.77
N GLU A 199 2.05 -6.16 -25.25
CA GLU A 199 3.50 -6.39 -25.36
C GLU A 199 4.20 -6.60 -24.00
N LEU A 200 3.58 -6.20 -22.89
CA LEU A 200 4.20 -6.26 -21.56
C LEU A 200 4.11 -7.62 -20.87
N VAL A 201 3.40 -8.60 -21.43
CA VAL A 201 3.22 -9.95 -20.84
C VAL A 201 4.55 -10.59 -20.45
N GLY A 202 5.60 -10.37 -21.26
CA GLY A 202 6.94 -10.92 -21.02
C GLY A 202 7.86 -10.08 -20.12
N ASN A 203 7.48 -8.85 -19.78
CA ASN A 203 8.37 -7.87 -19.15
C ASN A 203 8.32 -7.89 -17.61
N THR A 204 7.97 -9.03 -17.03
CA THR A 204 7.92 -9.18 -15.56
C THR A 204 9.35 -9.22 -14.99
N PRO A 205 9.66 -8.40 -13.97
CA PRO A 205 11.00 -8.39 -13.36
C PRO A 205 11.42 -9.75 -12.81
N PRO A 206 12.72 -10.11 -12.89
CA PRO A 206 13.22 -11.34 -12.29
C PRO A 206 12.91 -11.42 -10.79
N GLY A 207 12.35 -12.54 -10.33
CA GLY A 207 11.99 -12.75 -8.94
C GLY A 207 10.64 -12.19 -8.51
N PHE A 208 9.87 -11.63 -9.45
CA PHE A 208 8.50 -11.18 -9.24
C PHE A 208 7.53 -11.99 -10.12
N SER A 209 6.28 -12.11 -9.69
CA SER A 209 5.22 -12.81 -10.42
C SER A 209 4.29 -11.87 -11.20
N SER A 210 4.48 -10.55 -11.09
CA SER A 210 3.64 -9.54 -11.73
C SER A 210 4.37 -8.21 -11.93
N LEU A 211 3.76 -7.33 -12.75
CA LEU A 211 4.22 -5.95 -12.99
C LEU A 211 3.86 -4.96 -11.85
N ALA A 212 3.35 -5.46 -10.72
CA ALA A 212 2.93 -4.64 -9.57
C ALA A 212 3.97 -3.61 -9.11
N PRO A 213 5.30 -3.91 -9.05
CA PRO A 213 6.30 -2.92 -8.65
C PRO A 213 6.35 -1.70 -9.57
N TYR A 214 6.11 -1.87 -10.87
CA TYR A 214 6.08 -0.77 -11.84
C TYR A 214 4.79 0.04 -11.72
N ILE A 215 3.65 -0.64 -11.54
CA ILE A 215 2.34 -0.01 -11.28
C ILE A 215 2.42 0.86 -10.03
N GLU A 216 2.86 0.32 -8.89
CA GLU A 216 2.98 1.08 -7.64
C GLU A 216 3.96 2.27 -7.75
N ARG A 217 5.04 2.11 -8.52
CA ARG A 217 5.98 3.20 -8.79
C ARG A 217 5.34 4.28 -9.65
N ALA A 218 4.57 3.90 -10.66
CA ALA A 218 3.84 4.81 -11.54
C ALA A 218 2.76 5.58 -10.77
N LEU A 219 1.95 4.90 -9.95
CA LEU A 219 0.94 5.55 -9.10
C LEU A 219 1.56 6.61 -8.19
N ARG A 220 2.70 6.29 -7.55
CA ARG A 220 3.43 7.26 -6.70
C ARG A 220 3.93 8.49 -7.47
N ARG A 221 4.33 8.32 -8.73
CA ARG A 221 4.78 9.43 -9.57
C ARG A 221 3.60 10.25 -10.10
N LEU A 222 2.53 9.58 -10.52
CA LEU A 222 1.28 10.21 -10.92
C LEU A 222 0.69 11.06 -9.79
N ALA A 223 0.59 10.52 -8.57
CA ALA A 223 0.11 11.27 -7.40
C ALA A 223 0.92 12.55 -7.13
N LYS A 224 2.25 12.52 -7.36
CA LYS A 224 3.09 13.72 -7.27
C LYS A 224 2.78 14.74 -8.36
N ARG A 225 2.57 14.28 -9.61
CA ARG A 225 2.21 15.14 -10.74
C ARG A 225 0.83 15.77 -10.55
N VAL A 226 -0.15 14.99 -10.08
CA VAL A 226 -1.48 15.47 -9.66
C VAL A 226 -1.34 16.54 -8.59
N ARG A 227 -0.57 16.28 -7.52
CA ARG A 227 -0.35 17.27 -6.45
C ARG A 227 0.21 18.58 -6.99
N GLN A 228 1.18 18.51 -7.90
CA GLN A 228 1.76 19.70 -8.53
C GLN A 228 0.72 20.46 -9.37
N ALA A 229 -0.14 19.75 -10.12
CA ALA A 229 -1.21 20.36 -10.91
C ALA A 229 -2.27 21.02 -10.02
N LEU A 230 -2.69 20.37 -8.93
CA LEU A 230 -3.63 20.93 -7.96
C LEU A 230 -3.08 22.17 -7.26
N GLN A 231 -1.79 22.17 -6.89
CA GLN A 231 -1.12 23.32 -6.30
C GLN A 231 -1.06 24.52 -7.26
N ALA A 232 -0.86 24.27 -8.57
CA ALA A 232 -0.84 25.32 -9.58
C ALA A 232 -2.21 26.00 -9.76
N LYS A 233 -3.32 25.26 -9.58
CA LYS A 233 -4.69 25.76 -9.74
C LYS A 233 -5.18 26.67 -8.60
N THR A 234 -4.37 26.95 -7.57
CA THR A 234 -4.68 27.87 -6.43
C THR A 234 -6.06 27.61 -5.81
N LEU A 235 -6.36 26.35 -5.52
CA LEU A 235 -7.66 25.95 -4.96
C LEU A 235 -7.76 26.35 -3.47
N PRO A 236 -8.91 26.88 -3.02
CA PRO A 236 -9.14 27.17 -1.60
C PRO A 236 -9.08 25.88 -0.78
N GLY A 237 -8.35 25.89 0.34
CA GLY A 237 -8.32 24.76 1.29
C GLY A 237 -7.20 23.72 1.08
N GLY A 238 -6.27 23.94 0.14
CA GLY A 238 -5.09 23.09 -0.04
C GLY A 238 -5.43 21.69 -0.56
N ALA A 239 -5.95 21.62 -1.79
CA ALA A 239 -6.36 20.36 -2.44
C ALA A 239 -5.24 19.32 -2.50
N HIS A 240 -5.56 18.09 -2.13
CA HIS A 240 -4.67 16.93 -2.14
C HIS A 240 -5.08 15.94 -3.24
N PRO A 241 -4.18 15.10 -3.78
CA PRO A 241 -4.56 14.03 -4.71
C PRO A 241 -5.64 13.07 -4.18
N ASP A 242 -5.80 12.99 -2.86
CA ASP A 242 -6.83 12.15 -2.22
C ASP A 242 -8.24 12.77 -2.29
N ASP A 243 -8.36 14.01 -2.77
CA ASP A 243 -9.62 14.78 -2.92
C ASP A 243 -10.18 14.69 -4.35
N ILE A 244 -9.56 13.87 -5.21
CA ILE A 244 -9.96 13.69 -6.59
C ILE A 244 -10.26 12.23 -6.90
N ASP A 245 -11.15 12.00 -7.87
CA ASP A 245 -11.27 10.67 -8.46
C ASP A 245 -10.08 10.38 -9.38
N GLY A 246 -9.41 9.26 -9.14
CA GLY A 246 -8.29 8.79 -9.96
C GLY A 246 -8.71 8.00 -11.19
N GLY A 247 -9.99 7.62 -11.31
CA GLY A 247 -10.52 6.86 -12.45
C GLY A 247 -10.19 7.47 -13.82
N PRO A 248 -10.39 8.78 -14.05
CA PRO A 248 -10.06 9.42 -15.33
C PRO A 248 -8.56 9.45 -15.66
N LEU A 249 -7.68 9.15 -14.70
CA LEU A 249 -6.23 9.07 -14.88
C LEU A 249 -5.75 7.62 -15.12
N TYR A 250 -6.66 6.68 -15.35
CA TYR A 250 -6.34 5.26 -15.59
C TYR A 250 -5.35 5.06 -16.75
N ASP A 251 -5.64 5.66 -17.91
CA ASP A 251 -4.81 5.48 -19.11
C ASP A 251 -3.45 6.15 -18.96
N ALA A 252 -3.41 7.34 -18.35
CA ALA A 252 -2.16 8.00 -17.98
C ALA A 252 -1.32 7.12 -17.04
N HIS A 253 -1.94 6.48 -16.05
CA HIS A 253 -1.24 5.57 -15.15
C HIS A 253 -0.69 4.35 -15.90
N ALA A 254 -1.47 3.77 -16.81
CA ALA A 254 -1.06 2.62 -17.61
C ALA A 254 0.15 2.96 -18.49
N ALA A 255 0.12 4.08 -19.20
CA ALA A 255 1.23 4.56 -20.03
C ALA A 255 2.52 4.78 -19.21
N LEU A 256 2.39 5.37 -18.02
CA LEU A 256 3.53 5.60 -17.15
C LEU A 256 4.12 4.29 -16.60
N ALA A 257 3.26 3.34 -16.19
CA ALA A 257 3.69 2.01 -15.74
C ALA A 257 4.39 1.24 -16.85
N ALA A 258 3.85 1.29 -18.08
CA ALA A 258 4.45 0.70 -19.26
C ALA A 258 5.84 1.27 -19.55
N SER A 259 6.01 2.59 -19.44
CA SER A 259 7.32 3.25 -19.66
C SER A 259 8.42 2.72 -18.73
N PHE A 260 8.07 2.36 -17.49
CA PHE A 260 9.03 1.81 -16.53
C PHE A 260 9.38 0.36 -16.80
N ALA A 261 8.42 -0.41 -17.32
CA ALA A 261 8.64 -1.80 -17.69
C ALA A 261 9.60 -1.92 -18.88
N VAL A 262 9.44 -1.08 -19.92
CA VAL A 262 10.26 -1.16 -21.15
C VAL A 262 11.51 -0.28 -21.12
N GLY A 263 11.57 0.74 -20.27
CA GLY A 263 12.59 1.80 -20.35
C GLY A 263 14.03 1.38 -20.09
N ARG A 264 14.28 0.15 -19.62
CA ARG A 264 15.63 -0.41 -19.55
C ARG A 264 16.14 -0.87 -20.91
N ASP A 265 15.27 -1.54 -21.68
CA ASP A 265 15.65 -2.26 -22.89
C ASP A 265 15.29 -1.46 -24.16
N GLU A 266 14.24 -0.64 -24.10
CA GLU A 266 13.72 0.15 -25.22
C GLU A 266 13.50 1.63 -24.84
N PRO A 267 14.57 2.45 -24.79
CA PRO A 267 14.48 3.84 -24.33
C PRO A 267 13.63 4.72 -25.25
N GLU A 268 13.62 4.47 -26.56
CA GLU A 268 12.80 5.22 -27.54
C GLU A 268 11.31 4.95 -27.33
N ARG A 269 10.94 3.68 -27.10
CA ARG A 269 9.55 3.28 -26.78
C ARG A 269 9.10 3.88 -25.45
N ALA A 270 9.97 3.87 -24.44
CA ALA A 270 9.67 4.52 -23.17
C ALA A 270 9.46 6.04 -23.31
N ALA A 271 10.22 6.72 -24.18
CA ALA A 271 10.00 8.14 -24.46
C ALA A 271 8.64 8.39 -25.14
N ALA A 272 8.22 7.51 -26.07
CA ALA A 272 6.89 7.60 -26.68
C ALA A 272 5.77 7.40 -25.65
N LEU A 273 5.88 6.42 -24.75
CA LEU A 273 4.92 6.17 -23.67
C LEU A 273 4.87 7.32 -22.65
N LEU A 274 5.99 8.02 -22.42
CA LEU A 274 5.99 9.22 -21.59
C LEU A 274 5.27 10.40 -22.26
N ALA A 275 5.32 10.52 -23.58
CA ALA A 275 4.56 11.52 -24.31
C ALA A 275 3.05 11.20 -24.30
N GLU A 276 2.69 9.93 -24.45
CA GLU A 276 1.32 9.43 -24.30
C GLU A 276 0.79 9.68 -22.88
N PHE A 277 1.58 9.36 -21.85
CA PHE A 277 1.28 9.69 -20.46
C PHE A 277 0.93 11.17 -20.27
N GLU A 278 1.72 12.09 -20.83
CA GLU A 278 1.47 13.52 -20.63
C GLU A 278 0.17 13.96 -21.35
N ALA A 279 -0.11 13.41 -22.53
CA ALA A 279 -1.34 13.70 -23.26
C ALA A 279 -2.58 13.20 -22.51
N GLU A 280 -2.57 11.94 -22.05
CA GLU A 280 -3.66 11.35 -21.27
C GLU A 280 -3.79 11.99 -19.88
N PHE A 281 -2.68 12.44 -19.28
CA PHE A 281 -2.70 13.14 -18.00
C PHE A 281 -3.46 14.47 -18.10
N GLU A 282 -3.18 15.27 -19.13
CA GLU A 282 -3.87 16.55 -19.32
C GLU A 282 -5.36 16.33 -19.64
N LEU A 283 -5.69 15.35 -20.49
CA LEU A 283 -7.09 14.99 -20.77
C LEU A 283 -7.83 14.49 -19.52
N GLY A 284 -7.18 13.63 -18.74
CA GLY A 284 -7.72 13.11 -17.48
C GLY A 284 -7.95 14.24 -16.47
N MET A 285 -6.95 15.08 -16.23
CA MET A 285 -7.04 16.22 -15.29
C MET A 285 -8.09 17.26 -15.64
N ASP A 286 -8.48 17.34 -16.91
CA ASP A 286 -9.56 18.17 -17.42
C ASP A 286 -10.95 17.61 -17.04
N SER A 287 -11.06 16.28 -16.98
CA SER A 287 -12.30 15.58 -16.60
C SER A 287 -12.40 15.27 -15.10
N VAL A 288 -11.30 15.41 -14.35
CA VAL A 288 -11.25 15.16 -12.91
C VAL A 288 -12.13 16.17 -12.16
N TRP A 289 -12.98 15.63 -11.31
CA TRP A 289 -13.82 16.36 -10.38
C TRP A 289 -13.09 16.55 -9.03
N LEU A 290 -13.34 17.67 -8.36
CA LEU A 290 -12.75 18.01 -7.05
C LEU A 290 -13.84 17.97 -5.98
N ASP A 291 -13.65 17.12 -4.98
CA ASP A 291 -14.47 17.05 -3.77
C ASP A 291 -14.11 18.23 -2.85
N ALA A 292 -14.80 19.36 -3.02
CA ALA A 292 -14.41 20.62 -2.38
C ALA A 292 -14.88 20.68 -0.92
N ASP A 293 -16.08 20.17 -0.64
CA ASP A 293 -16.63 20.07 0.72
C ASP A 293 -16.28 18.75 1.42
N ARG A 294 -15.71 17.82 0.66
CA ARG A 294 -15.07 16.56 1.08
C ARG A 294 -16.07 15.49 1.48
N ASP A 295 -17.36 15.64 1.23
CA ASP A 295 -18.38 14.74 1.76
C ASP A 295 -18.44 13.37 1.05
N GLY A 296 -17.69 13.21 -0.05
CA GLY A 296 -17.61 11.99 -0.85
C GLY A 296 -18.79 11.79 -1.80
N VAL A 297 -19.61 12.83 -2.01
CA VAL A 297 -20.71 12.92 -2.97
C VAL A 297 -20.37 14.00 -3.99
N VAL A 298 -20.87 13.84 -5.22
CA VAL A 298 -20.71 14.87 -6.26
C VAL A 298 -21.80 15.91 -6.09
N ASP A 299 -21.49 17.08 -5.52
CA ASP A 299 -22.47 18.14 -5.31
C ASP A 299 -22.61 19.14 -6.48
N ALA A 300 -23.76 19.80 -6.48
CA ALA A 300 -24.08 20.87 -7.41
C ALA A 300 -23.19 22.10 -7.14
N GLY A 301 -22.12 22.24 -7.91
CA GLY A 301 -21.12 23.31 -7.78
C GLY A 301 -19.68 22.82 -7.78
N GLU A 302 -19.48 21.51 -7.63
CA GLU A 302 -18.16 20.88 -7.58
C GLU A 302 -17.70 20.35 -8.95
N SER A 303 -18.54 20.51 -9.98
CA SER A 303 -18.36 20.00 -11.35
C SER A 303 -16.97 20.25 -11.95
N PRO A 304 -16.47 19.33 -12.81
CA PRO A 304 -15.34 19.64 -13.66
C PRO A 304 -15.71 20.85 -14.52
N VAL A 305 -14.93 21.93 -14.41
CA VAL A 305 -15.07 23.06 -15.32
C VAL A 305 -14.62 22.58 -16.70
N GLN A 306 -15.53 22.06 -17.51
CA GLN A 306 -15.27 21.72 -18.92
C GLN A 306 -16.31 22.33 -19.85
N VAL A 307 -15.82 23.32 -20.60
CA VAL A 307 -16.02 23.61 -22.03
C VAL A 307 -17.45 23.75 -22.54
N VAL A 308 -17.82 25.02 -22.79
CA VAL A 308 -18.91 25.41 -23.69
C VAL A 308 -18.56 24.99 -25.12
N GLY A 309 -19.20 23.92 -25.61
CA GLY A 309 -19.23 23.60 -27.03
C GLY A 309 -20.22 24.49 -27.80
N PRO A 310 -20.16 24.51 -29.16
CA PRO A 310 -21.00 25.37 -30.01
C PRO A 310 -22.51 25.07 -29.96
N PHE A 311 -22.95 24.10 -29.16
CA PHE A 311 -24.35 23.67 -29.02
C PHE A 311 -24.98 23.98 -27.66
N GLY A 312 -24.37 24.85 -26.84
CA GLY A 312 -24.96 25.29 -25.58
C GLY A 312 -24.75 24.30 -24.42
N SER A 313 -24.92 24.81 -23.20
CA SER A 313 -24.50 24.23 -21.92
C SER A 313 -25.37 23.09 -21.38
N GLU A 314 -25.99 22.27 -22.24
CA GLU A 314 -26.94 21.23 -21.81
C GLU A 314 -26.46 19.81 -22.12
N ILE A 315 -25.27 19.45 -21.64
CA ILE A 315 -24.91 18.04 -21.45
C ILE A 315 -24.72 17.81 -19.96
N GLY A 316 -25.85 17.75 -19.25
CA GLY A 316 -25.92 17.58 -17.80
C GLY A 316 -27.38 17.70 -17.38
N GLY A 317 -28.08 16.58 -17.37
CA GLY A 317 -29.48 16.54 -16.93
C GLY A 317 -29.60 16.89 -15.45
N ASP A 318 -30.55 17.77 -15.13
CA ASP A 318 -30.94 18.10 -13.77
C ASP A 318 -31.59 16.86 -13.11
N PHE A 319 -30.92 16.28 -12.11
CA PHE A 319 -31.43 15.13 -11.36
C PHE A 319 -32.49 15.49 -10.30
N THR A 320 -32.95 16.74 -10.23
CA THR A 320 -34.03 17.13 -9.30
C THR A 320 -35.44 16.88 -9.84
N VAL A 321 -35.59 16.53 -11.11
CA VAL A 321 -36.90 16.17 -11.68
C VAL A 321 -37.04 14.66 -11.70
N THR A 322 -37.78 14.08 -10.74
CA THR A 322 -38.31 12.72 -10.89
C THR A 322 -39.15 12.70 -12.18
N PRO A 323 -38.76 11.97 -13.24
CA PRO A 323 -39.63 11.86 -14.40
C PRO A 323 -40.89 11.13 -13.95
N ALA A 324 -42.04 11.82 -13.97
CA ALA A 324 -43.32 11.20 -13.69
C ALA A 324 -43.50 10.01 -14.64
N SER A 325 -43.51 8.80 -14.08
CA SER A 325 -43.66 7.53 -14.80
C SER A 325 -45.11 7.28 -15.21
N THR A 326 -45.80 8.31 -15.70
CA THR A 326 -47.13 8.18 -16.30
C THR A 326 -47.04 8.52 -17.78
N ARG A 327 -46.38 7.65 -18.56
CA ARG A 327 -46.68 7.59 -20.00
C ARG A 327 -47.99 6.84 -20.16
N ALA A 328 -49.11 7.58 -20.17
CA ALA A 328 -50.35 7.07 -20.71
C ALA A 328 -50.15 6.80 -22.21
N PHE A 329 -50.05 5.54 -22.59
CA PHE A 329 -50.12 5.13 -23.99
C PHE A 329 -51.58 5.19 -24.44
N THR A 330 -51.97 6.30 -25.07
CA THR A 330 -53.24 6.38 -25.78
C THR A 330 -53.03 5.79 -27.17
N PHE A 331 -53.55 4.59 -27.42
CA PHE A 331 -53.64 4.06 -28.78
C PHE A 331 -54.74 4.81 -29.53
N GLY A 332 -54.35 5.65 -30.48
CA GLY A 332 -55.28 6.20 -31.47
C GLY A 332 -55.69 5.09 -32.43
N VAL A 333 -56.98 4.75 -32.42
CA VAL A 333 -57.58 3.94 -33.47
C VAL A 333 -57.71 4.84 -34.70
N GLY A 334 -56.83 4.63 -35.68
CA GLY A 334 -56.98 5.18 -37.02
C GLY A 334 -57.66 4.15 -37.90
N ASP A 335 -58.93 4.38 -38.22
CA ASP A 335 -59.57 3.78 -39.39
C ASP A 335 -58.78 4.24 -40.63
N ASP A 336 -58.11 3.30 -41.29
CA ASP A 336 -58.02 3.23 -42.75
C ASP A 336 -57.42 1.88 -43.17
N LEU A 337 -58.25 1.14 -43.94
CA LEU A 337 -58.12 -0.18 -44.58
C LEU A 337 -58.64 -1.39 -43.78
#